data_AF-A0A6J2JWV4-F1
#
_entry.id   AF-A0A6J2JWV4-F1
#
_cell.length_a   1.000
_cell.length_b   1.000
_cell.length_c   1.000
_cell.angle_alpha   90.00
_cell.angle_beta   90.00
_cell.angle_gamma   90.00
#
_symmetry.space_group_name_H-M   'P 1'
#
loop_
_entity.id
_entity.type
_entity.pdbx_description
1 polymer ?
#
loop_
_entity_poly.entity_id
_entity_poly.type
_entity_poly.pdbx_seq_one_letter_code
_entity_poly.pdbx_strand_id
1 'polypeptide(L)'
;MMKRLHRKVNIVVVIAKADSLTAIEIKRLKARILNDLEEHQIQVYQFPECDSDEDEDFKQQDRELKEAAPFAVVASDIVLEMGGKRVRGRQYPWGIVDVENPRHSDFTKLRTMLISTHMQDLKDVTQDVHYENFRAQCISQISQHAMRERGKLKRDSMGNNNDVVITDTDRLLLQKDEEIRRMQDMLTQMQQKLKASDKKHDSIIDV
;
A
#
# COMPACT_ATOMS: atom_id res chain seq x y z
N MET A 1 15.49 -10.30 -7.05
CA MET A 1 14.52 -9.52 -7.86
C MET A 1 13.14 -9.47 -7.19
N MET A 2 12.50 -10.61 -6.91
CA MET A 2 11.16 -10.65 -6.28
C MET A 2 11.04 -9.88 -4.96
N LYS A 3 12.04 -9.93 -4.07
CA LYS A 3 12.11 -9.13 -2.83
C LYS A 3 11.99 -7.61 -3.02
N ARG A 4 12.19 -7.08 -4.23
CA ARG A 4 12.01 -5.64 -4.51
C ARG A 4 10.67 -5.33 -5.18
N LEU A 5 10.10 -6.32 -5.88
CA LEU A 5 8.87 -6.18 -6.66
C LEU A 5 7.62 -6.48 -5.84
N HIS A 6 7.70 -7.38 -4.86
CA HIS A 6 6.53 -7.85 -4.10
C HIS A 6 5.73 -6.74 -3.39
N ARG A 7 6.33 -5.59 -3.10
CA ARG A 7 5.64 -4.44 -2.50
C ARG A 7 4.97 -3.52 -3.50
N LYS A 8 5.25 -3.68 -4.80
CA LYS A 8 4.87 -2.75 -5.86
C LYS A 8 3.87 -3.34 -6.84
N VAL A 9 3.81 -4.66 -6.97
CA VAL A 9 2.98 -5.35 -7.97
C VAL A 9 2.46 -6.66 -7.40
N ASN A 10 1.32 -7.09 -7.94
CA ASN A 10 0.79 -8.44 -7.72
C ASN A 10 1.69 -9.46 -8.41
N ILE A 11 2.20 -10.43 -7.65
CA ILE A 11 3.06 -11.49 -8.17
C ILE A 11 2.27 -12.80 -8.23
N VAL A 12 2.03 -13.30 -9.46
CA VAL A 12 1.49 -14.64 -9.71
C VAL A 12 2.64 -15.56 -10.12
N VAL A 13 2.83 -16.65 -9.38
CA VAL A 13 3.95 -17.58 -9.60
C VAL A 13 3.53 -18.68 -10.56
N VAL A 14 4.35 -18.87 -11.60
CA VAL A 14 4.11 -19.82 -12.69
C VAL A 14 5.36 -20.66 -12.92
N ILE A 15 5.18 -21.98 -13.01
CA ILE A 15 6.19 -22.93 -13.45
C ILE A 15 6.03 -23.09 -14.96
N ALA A 16 6.96 -22.52 -15.71
CA ALA A 16 6.97 -22.59 -17.18
C ALA A 16 7.45 -23.95 -17.68
N LYS A 17 7.02 -24.32 -18.90
CA LYS A 17 7.42 -25.57 -19.58
C LYS A 17 7.21 -26.81 -18.69
N ALA A 18 6.06 -26.86 -18.02
CA ALA A 18 5.72 -27.94 -17.09
C ALA A 18 5.79 -29.34 -17.72
N ASP A 19 5.65 -29.45 -19.05
CA ASP A 19 5.83 -30.68 -19.82
C ASP A 19 7.26 -31.25 -19.82
N SER A 20 8.22 -30.50 -19.29
CA SER A 20 9.61 -30.96 -19.09
C SER A 20 9.80 -31.71 -17.77
N LEU A 21 8.77 -31.71 -16.91
CA LEU A 21 8.79 -32.29 -15.57
C LEU A 21 7.70 -33.35 -15.45
N THR A 22 7.97 -34.40 -14.69
CA THR A 22 6.95 -35.38 -14.29
C THR A 22 6.03 -34.80 -13.22
N ALA A 23 4.82 -35.37 -13.07
CA ALA A 23 3.88 -34.94 -12.04
C ALA A 23 4.46 -34.96 -10.61
N ILE A 24 5.35 -35.93 -10.33
CA ILE A 24 6.04 -36.06 -9.04
C ILE A 24 7.03 -34.91 -8.83
N GLU A 25 7.80 -34.58 -9.87
CA GLU A 25 8.76 -33.46 -9.84
C GLU A 25 8.05 -32.12 -9.74
N ILE A 26 6.94 -31.93 -10.43
CA ILE A 26 6.10 -30.73 -10.31
C ILE A 26 5.64 -30.58 -8.87
N LYS A 27 5.11 -31.64 -8.23
CA LYS A 27 4.66 -31.58 -6.83
C LYS A 27 5.81 -31.20 -5.88
N ARG A 28 6.99 -31.79 -6.08
CA ARG A 28 8.20 -31.47 -5.30
C ARG A 28 8.65 -30.01 -5.53
N LEU A 29 8.61 -29.55 -6.77
CA LEU A 29 8.99 -28.18 -7.14
C LEU A 29 8.01 -27.15 -6.58
N LYS A 30 6.69 -27.41 -6.65
CA LYS A 30 5.66 -26.55 -6.03
C LYS A 30 5.92 -26.39 -4.53
N ALA A 31 6.14 -27.49 -3.82
CA ALA A 31 6.45 -27.45 -2.38
C ALA A 31 7.73 -26.66 -2.08
N ARG A 32 8.79 -26.86 -2.87
CA ARG A 32 10.04 -26.13 -2.70
C ARG A 32 9.87 -24.63 -2.95
N ILE A 33 9.15 -24.25 -4.01
CA ILE A 33 8.87 -22.84 -4.32
C ILE A 33 8.09 -22.18 -3.18
N LEU A 34 7.07 -22.86 -2.62
CA LEU A 34 6.29 -22.32 -1.50
C LEU A 34 7.16 -22.10 -0.25
N ASN A 35 8.03 -23.08 0.09
CA ASN A 35 8.97 -22.93 1.19
C ASN A 35 9.95 -21.76 0.95
N ASP A 36 10.49 -21.65 -0.27
CA ASP A 36 11.43 -20.57 -0.62
C ASP A 36 10.74 -19.20 -0.53
N LEU A 37 9.47 -19.08 -0.93
CA LEU A 37 8.69 -17.85 -0.82
C LEU A 37 8.48 -17.43 0.64
N GLU A 38 8.17 -18.39 1.51
CA GLU A 38 7.98 -18.17 2.94
C GLU A 38 9.29 -17.78 3.64
N GLU A 39 10.37 -18.54 3.40
CA GLU A 39 11.70 -18.28 3.96
C GLU A 39 12.20 -16.87 3.61
N HIS A 40 11.92 -16.43 2.37
CA HIS A 40 12.36 -15.13 1.88
C HIS A 40 11.35 -14.01 2.15
N GLN A 41 10.23 -14.31 2.83
CA GLN A 41 9.12 -13.40 3.13
C GLN A 41 8.63 -12.62 1.88
N ILE A 42 8.52 -13.34 0.76
CA ILE A 42 8.07 -12.77 -0.51
C ILE A 42 6.54 -12.81 -0.51
N GLN A 43 5.94 -11.62 -0.67
CA GLN A 43 4.49 -11.48 -0.77
C GLN A 43 4.09 -11.79 -2.22
N VAL A 44 3.35 -12.88 -2.40
CA VAL A 44 2.70 -13.20 -3.66
C VAL A 44 1.24 -12.80 -3.58
N TYR A 45 0.58 -12.72 -4.74
CA TYR A 45 -0.85 -12.49 -4.78
C TYR A 45 -1.57 -13.57 -3.97
N GLN A 46 -2.36 -13.14 -2.99
CA GLN A 46 -3.18 -14.01 -2.18
C GLN A 46 -4.60 -13.93 -2.71
N PHE A 47 -5.19 -15.09 -2.96
CA PHE A 47 -6.57 -15.16 -3.41
C PHE A 47 -7.50 -14.70 -2.28
N PRO A 48 -8.49 -13.83 -2.58
CA PRO A 48 -9.48 -13.40 -1.60
C PRO A 48 -10.26 -14.59 -1.05
N GLU A 49 -10.79 -14.45 0.16
CA GLU A 49 -11.71 -15.44 0.72
C GLU A 49 -13.03 -15.42 -0.07
N CYS A 50 -13.59 -16.60 -0.32
CA CYS A 50 -14.85 -16.73 -1.02
C CYS A 50 -16.00 -16.43 -0.04
N ASP A 51 -16.98 -15.62 -0.49
CA ASP A 51 -18.10 -15.21 0.36
C ASP A 51 -18.97 -16.41 0.77
N SER A 52 -19.51 -16.36 1.99
CA SER A 52 -20.20 -17.51 2.60
C SER A 52 -21.53 -17.86 1.93
N ASP A 53 -22.13 -16.92 1.19
CA ASP A 53 -23.39 -17.04 0.46
C ASP A 53 -23.23 -17.58 -0.97
N GLU A 54 -22.00 -17.76 -1.45
CA GLU A 54 -21.71 -18.39 -2.75
C GLU A 54 -22.05 -19.90 -2.76
N ASP A 55 -22.38 -20.40 -3.95
CA ASP A 55 -22.73 -21.80 -4.16
C ASP A 55 -21.55 -22.74 -3.86
N GLU A 56 -21.83 -23.95 -3.38
CA GLU A 56 -20.81 -24.97 -3.04
C GLU A 56 -19.90 -25.32 -4.22
N ASP A 57 -20.43 -25.33 -5.45
CA ASP A 57 -19.66 -25.59 -6.67
C ASP A 57 -18.63 -24.48 -6.92
N PHE A 58 -18.98 -23.22 -6.65
CA PHE A 58 -18.06 -22.09 -6.80
C PHE A 58 -16.96 -22.13 -5.74
N LYS A 59 -17.33 -22.41 -4.48
CA LYS A 59 -16.37 -22.59 -3.36
C LYS A 59 -15.37 -23.70 -3.64
N GLN A 60 -15.81 -24.81 -4.23
CA GLN A 60 -14.94 -25.92 -4.61
C GLN A 60 -13.95 -25.51 -5.71
N GLN A 61 -14.43 -24.80 -6.75
CA GLN A 61 -13.56 -24.29 -7.82
C GLN A 61 -12.50 -23.30 -7.31
N ASP A 62 -12.89 -22.39 -6.42
CA ASP A 62 -11.97 -21.42 -5.82
C ASP A 62 -10.89 -22.11 -4.98
N ARG A 63 -11.27 -23.12 -4.19
CA ARG A 63 -10.32 -23.94 -3.43
C ARG A 63 -9.34 -24.67 -4.34
N GLU A 64 -9.82 -25.30 -5.40
CA GLU A 64 -8.97 -25.98 -6.39
C GLU A 64 -8.02 -25.01 -7.09
N LEU A 65 -8.45 -23.76 -7.32
CA LEU A 65 -7.62 -22.72 -7.91
C LEU A 65 -6.50 -22.28 -6.96
N LYS A 66 -6.84 -22.06 -5.68
CA LYS A 66 -5.89 -21.73 -4.60
C LYS A 66 -4.84 -22.84 -4.44
N GLU A 67 -5.26 -24.10 -4.41
CA GLU A 67 -4.36 -25.26 -4.30
C GLU A 67 -3.50 -25.48 -5.56
N ALA A 68 -3.96 -25.00 -6.72
CA ALA A 68 -3.20 -25.12 -7.96
C ALA A 68 -1.98 -24.18 -8.01
N ALA A 69 -1.94 -23.10 -7.22
CA ALA A 69 -0.82 -22.18 -7.17
C ALA A 69 0.38 -22.82 -6.42
N PRO A 70 1.61 -22.73 -6.95
CA PRO A 70 2.03 -22.11 -8.21
C PRO A 70 1.58 -22.88 -9.47
N PHE A 71 1.11 -22.17 -10.50
CA PHE A 71 0.52 -22.78 -11.70
C PHE A 71 1.59 -23.45 -12.58
N ALA A 72 1.44 -24.73 -12.88
CA ALA A 72 2.33 -25.44 -13.79
C ALA A 72 1.77 -25.41 -15.22
N VAL A 73 2.34 -24.56 -16.07
CA VAL A 73 1.77 -24.28 -17.39
C VAL A 73 2.65 -24.76 -18.54
N VAL A 74 1.97 -25.21 -19.58
CA VAL A 74 2.51 -25.46 -20.91
C VAL A 74 1.88 -24.44 -21.84
N ALA A 75 2.67 -23.86 -22.75
CA ALA A 75 2.18 -22.95 -23.77
C ALA A 75 2.59 -23.47 -25.15
N SER A 76 1.72 -23.28 -26.14
CA SER A 76 1.98 -23.61 -27.53
C SER A 76 1.15 -22.71 -28.46
N ASP A 77 1.78 -22.23 -29.53
CA ASP A 77 1.11 -21.51 -30.62
C ASP A 77 0.67 -22.47 -31.75
N ILE A 78 1.08 -23.74 -31.69
CA ILE A 78 0.79 -24.74 -32.71
C ILE A 78 -0.58 -25.38 -32.42
N VAL A 79 -1.42 -25.42 -33.46
CA VAL A 79 -2.71 -26.11 -33.43
C VAL A 79 -2.55 -27.49 -34.07
N LEU A 80 -2.87 -28.53 -33.31
CA LEU A 80 -2.81 -29.93 -33.71
C LEU A 80 -4.23 -30.50 -33.77
N GLU A 81 -4.44 -31.50 -34.62
CA GLU A 81 -5.70 -32.22 -34.70
C GLU A 81 -5.61 -33.52 -33.90
N MET A 82 -6.42 -33.64 -32.84
CA MET A 82 -6.52 -34.83 -32.01
C MET A 82 -7.97 -35.30 -31.97
N GLY A 83 -8.25 -36.51 -32.47
CA GLY A 83 -9.58 -37.11 -32.42
C GLY A 83 -10.68 -36.26 -33.06
N GLY A 84 -10.38 -35.56 -34.16
CA GLY A 84 -11.31 -34.67 -34.87
C GLY A 84 -11.52 -33.29 -34.22
N LYS A 85 -10.81 -32.97 -33.13
CA LYS A 85 -10.80 -31.64 -32.52
C LYS A 85 -9.46 -30.96 -32.74
N ARG A 86 -9.52 -29.66 -33.05
CA ARG A 86 -8.33 -28.80 -33.13
C ARG A 86 -7.99 -28.31 -31.74
N VAL A 87 -6.85 -28.74 -31.22
CA VAL A 87 -6.34 -28.39 -29.88
C VAL A 87 -4.99 -27.71 -29.98
N ARG A 88 -4.69 -26.78 -29.08
CA ARG A 88 -3.36 -26.17 -29.00
C ARG A 88 -2.46 -27.08 -28.20
N GLY A 89 -1.31 -27.45 -28.76
CA GLY A 89 -0.49 -28.48 -28.13
C GLY A 89 0.94 -28.52 -28.65
N ARG A 90 1.78 -29.27 -27.95
CA ARG A 90 3.17 -29.56 -28.35
C ARG A 90 3.26 -31.01 -28.78
N GLN A 91 3.82 -31.27 -29.95
CA GLN A 91 4.03 -32.62 -30.46
C GLN A 91 5.45 -33.08 -30.14
N TYR A 92 5.55 -34.27 -29.54
CA TYR A 92 6.79 -34.98 -29.28
C TYR A 92 6.75 -36.36 -29.95
N PRO A 93 7.90 -37.01 -30.17
CA PRO A 93 7.94 -38.37 -30.72
C PRO A 93 7.14 -39.40 -29.89
N TRP A 94 7.00 -39.17 -28.58
CA TRP A 94 6.29 -40.04 -27.64
C TRP A 94 4.83 -39.64 -27.39
N GLY A 95 4.33 -38.54 -27.96
CA GLY A 95 2.95 -38.12 -27.77
C GLY A 95 2.72 -36.63 -27.94
N ILE A 96 1.47 -36.22 -27.74
CA ILE A 96 1.04 -34.83 -27.86
C ILE A 96 0.62 -34.31 -26.49
N VAL A 97 1.15 -33.16 -26.11
CA VAL A 97 0.76 -32.44 -24.91
C VAL A 97 -0.27 -31.40 -25.29
N ASP A 98 -1.53 -31.68 -24.93
CA ASP A 98 -2.62 -30.71 -24.99
C ASP A 98 -2.48 -29.63 -23.91
N VAL A 99 -2.45 -28.36 -24.31
CA VAL A 99 -2.30 -27.20 -23.41
C VAL A 99 -3.58 -26.92 -22.63
N GLU A 100 -4.75 -27.20 -23.20
CA GLU A 100 -6.04 -26.88 -22.57
C GLU A 100 -6.52 -27.98 -21.62
N ASN A 101 -5.88 -29.15 -21.66
CA ASN A 101 -6.21 -30.29 -20.82
C ASN A 101 -5.71 -30.08 -19.38
N PRO A 102 -6.60 -30.06 -18.36
CA PRO A 102 -6.24 -29.87 -16.95
C PRO A 102 -5.31 -30.95 -16.38
N ARG A 103 -5.24 -32.13 -17.01
CA ARG A 103 -4.32 -33.20 -16.59
C ARG A 103 -2.87 -32.95 -17.02
N HIS A 104 -2.66 -32.15 -18.06
CA HIS A 104 -1.34 -31.86 -18.62
C HIS A 104 -0.81 -30.49 -18.20
N SER A 105 -1.70 -29.52 -17.97
CA SER A 105 -1.33 -28.12 -17.74
C SER A 105 -2.39 -27.41 -16.91
N ASP A 106 -1.95 -26.57 -15.98
CA ASP A 106 -2.80 -25.65 -15.23
C ASP A 106 -3.13 -24.37 -16.06
N PHE A 107 -2.87 -24.36 -17.37
CA PHE A 107 -3.09 -23.19 -18.24
C PHE A 107 -4.54 -22.69 -18.19
N THR A 108 -5.52 -23.59 -18.25
CA THR A 108 -6.94 -23.23 -18.18
C THR A 108 -7.27 -22.56 -16.84
N LYS A 109 -6.71 -23.05 -15.73
CA LYS A 109 -6.88 -22.46 -14.39
C LYS A 109 -6.25 -21.07 -14.32
N LEU A 110 -5.02 -20.91 -14.81
CA LEU A 110 -4.34 -19.61 -14.86
C LEU A 110 -5.13 -18.59 -15.71
N ARG A 111 -5.67 -19.01 -16.85
CA ARG A 111 -6.50 -18.16 -17.72
C ARG A 111 -7.78 -17.70 -17.01
N THR A 112 -8.50 -18.64 -16.38
CA THR A 112 -9.73 -18.34 -15.65
C THR A 112 -9.46 -17.41 -14.46
N MET A 113 -8.34 -17.60 -13.77
CA MET A 113 -7.90 -16.72 -12.69
C MET A 113 -7.70 -15.28 -13.19
N LEU A 114 -6.86 -15.12 -14.21
CA LEU A 114 -6.43 -13.80 -14.67
C LEU A 114 -7.52 -13.00 -15.39
N ILE A 115 -8.40 -13.67 -16.15
CA ILE A 115 -9.32 -13.00 -17.07
C ILE A 115 -10.75 -13.02 -16.55
N SER A 116 -11.18 -14.12 -15.91
CA SER A 116 -12.59 -14.35 -15.62
C SER A 116 -12.98 -14.03 -14.19
N THR A 117 -12.15 -14.43 -13.22
CA THR A 117 -12.53 -14.42 -11.79
C THR A 117 -11.85 -13.30 -11.01
N HIS A 118 -10.52 -13.19 -11.07
CA HIS A 118 -9.75 -12.35 -10.15
C HIS A 118 -9.19 -11.07 -10.79
N MET A 119 -9.60 -10.73 -12.02
CA MET A 119 -9.11 -9.54 -12.72
C MET A 119 -9.44 -8.24 -11.97
N GLN A 120 -10.65 -8.15 -11.43
CA GLN A 120 -11.09 -6.95 -10.73
C GLN A 120 -10.36 -6.80 -9.38
N ASP A 121 -10.26 -7.88 -8.62
CA ASP A 121 -9.49 -7.90 -7.36
C ASP A 121 -8.00 -7.54 -7.58
N LEU A 122 -7.36 -8.07 -8.63
CA LEU A 122 -5.99 -7.68 -8.98
C LEU A 122 -5.86 -6.16 -9.23
N LYS A 123 -6.87 -5.51 -9.81
CA LYS A 123 -6.88 -4.06 -9.99
C LYS A 123 -7.06 -3.34 -8.66
N ASP A 124 -7.98 -3.81 -7.83
CA ASP A 124 -8.30 -3.18 -6.55
C ASP A 124 -7.10 -3.28 -5.58
N VAL A 125 -6.46 -4.44 -5.46
CA VAL A 125 -5.20 -4.60 -4.70
C VAL A 125 -4.09 -3.71 -5.25
N THR A 126 -4.00 -3.56 -6.58
CA THR A 126 -3.01 -2.66 -7.18
C THR A 126 -3.25 -1.21 -6.80
N GLN A 127 -4.52 -0.79 -6.77
CA GLN A 127 -4.89 0.57 -6.42
C GLN A 127 -4.74 0.82 -4.92
N ASP A 128 -5.38 0.01 -4.09
CA ASP A 128 -5.56 0.27 -2.66
C ASP A 128 -4.34 -0.11 -1.84
N VAL A 129 -3.53 -1.06 -2.31
CA VAL A 129 -2.32 -1.48 -1.61
C VAL A 129 -1.08 -0.93 -2.30
N HIS A 130 -0.83 -1.33 -3.54
CA HIS A 130 0.46 -1.02 -4.18
C HIS A 130 0.62 0.47 -4.52
N TYR A 131 -0.42 1.08 -5.10
CA TYR A 131 -0.39 2.50 -5.46
C TYR A 131 -0.48 3.39 -4.23
N GLU A 132 -1.35 3.11 -3.26
CA GLU A 132 -1.41 3.85 -1.99
C GLU A 132 -0.08 3.84 -1.24
N ASN A 133 0.58 2.67 -1.15
CA ASN A 133 1.90 2.57 -0.53
C ASN A 133 2.94 3.43 -1.25
N PHE A 134 2.91 3.45 -2.58
CA PHE A 134 3.77 4.33 -3.37
C PHE A 134 3.44 5.80 -3.13
N ARG A 135 2.15 6.17 -3.12
CA ARG A 135 1.70 7.56 -2.89
C ARG A 135 2.14 8.05 -1.52
N ALA A 136 1.96 7.24 -0.48
CA ALA A 136 2.40 7.56 0.88
C ALA A 136 3.93 7.78 0.95
N GLN A 137 4.71 6.93 0.26
CA GLN A 137 6.17 7.11 0.18
C GLN A 137 6.56 8.41 -0.53
N CYS A 138 5.92 8.75 -1.65
CA CYS A 138 6.18 10.00 -2.37
C CYS A 138 5.85 11.23 -1.51
N ILE A 139 4.68 11.26 -0.86
CA ILE A 139 4.28 12.37 0.02
C ILE A 139 5.26 12.51 1.18
N SER A 140 5.69 11.40 1.80
CA SER A 140 6.68 11.41 2.87
C SER A 140 8.02 11.99 2.41
N GLN A 141 8.50 11.61 1.22
CA GLN A 141 9.75 12.14 0.67
C GLN A 141 9.67 13.65 0.38
N ILE A 142 8.56 14.12 -0.17
CA ILE A 142 8.32 15.55 -0.42
C ILE A 142 8.30 16.33 0.91
N SER A 143 7.59 15.80 1.91
CA SER A 143 7.54 16.41 3.26
C SER A 143 8.94 16.49 3.89
N GLN A 144 9.74 15.42 3.79
CA GLN A 144 11.11 15.41 4.28
C GLN A 144 12.01 16.41 3.54
N HIS A 145 11.84 16.55 2.22
CA HIS A 145 12.57 17.54 1.44
C HIS A 145 12.20 18.96 1.86
N ALA A 146 10.91 19.27 2.00
CA ALA A 146 10.42 20.55 2.46
C ALA A 146 10.90 20.90 3.89
N MET A 147 10.95 19.91 4.80
CA MET A 147 11.52 20.10 6.14
C MET A 147 13.03 20.36 6.10
N ARG A 148 13.78 19.68 5.23
CA ARG A 148 15.22 19.91 5.06
C ARG A 148 15.50 21.29 4.49
N GLU A 149 14.72 21.76 3.52
CA GLU A 149 14.85 23.12 2.99
C GLU A 149 14.48 24.18 4.02
N ARG A 150 13.40 23.99 4.80
CA ARG A 150 13.10 24.86 5.94
C ARG A 150 14.20 24.88 7.00
N GLY A 151 14.82 23.73 7.27
CA GLY A 151 15.96 23.62 8.19
C GLY A 151 17.21 24.34 7.70
N LYS A 152 17.48 24.29 6.39
CA LYS A 152 18.57 25.05 5.74
C LYS A 152 18.31 26.55 5.79
N LEU A 153 17.11 26.99 5.42
CA LEU A 153 16.71 28.40 5.51
C LEU A 153 16.83 28.94 6.94
N LYS A 154 16.39 28.17 7.94
CA LYS A 154 16.51 28.56 9.37
C LYS A 154 17.97 28.64 9.82
N ARG A 155 18.84 27.79 9.29
CA ARG A 155 20.29 27.79 9.57
C ARG A 155 21.02 28.91 8.82
N ASP A 156 20.61 29.25 7.61
CA ASP A 156 21.17 30.36 6.82
C ASP A 156 20.72 31.72 7.38
N SER A 157 19.52 31.83 7.96
CA SER A 157 19.11 32.99 8.76
C SER A 157 19.93 33.16 10.04
N MET A 158 20.51 32.09 10.59
CA MET A 158 21.43 32.16 11.75
C MET A 158 22.91 32.30 11.35
N GLY A 159 23.26 31.98 10.10
CA GLY A 159 24.65 31.97 9.61
C GLY A 159 25.06 33.23 8.84
N ASN A 160 24.14 34.13 8.51
CA ASN A 160 24.44 35.30 7.66
C ASN A 160 23.95 36.66 8.19
N ASN A 161 23.68 36.77 9.49
CA ASN A 161 23.39 38.08 10.09
C ASN A 161 24.60 38.56 10.88
N ASN A 162 25.37 39.45 10.24
CA ASN A 162 26.05 40.54 10.93
C ASN A 162 25.02 41.31 11.79
N ASP A 163 24.81 40.82 13.00
CA ASP A 163 25.00 41.51 14.28
C ASP A 163 24.39 42.90 14.55
N VAL A 164 23.39 43.38 13.77
CA VAL A 164 22.81 44.73 14.04
C VAL A 164 21.29 44.78 14.15
N VAL A 165 20.53 43.89 13.50
CA VAL A 165 19.05 44.03 13.42
C VAL A 165 18.28 43.32 14.55
N ILE A 166 18.91 42.36 15.23
CA ILE A 166 18.26 41.56 16.29
C ILE A 166 18.16 42.36 17.61
N THR A 167 19.10 43.25 17.91
CA THR A 167 19.08 44.03 19.15
C THR A 167 17.96 45.06 19.18
N ASP A 168 17.66 45.70 18.05
CA ASP A 168 16.62 46.73 17.99
C ASP A 168 15.21 46.14 18.01
N THR A 169 15.01 44.98 17.37
CA THR A 169 13.72 44.28 17.38
C THR A 169 13.40 43.65 18.73
N ASP A 170 14.38 43.03 19.40
CA ASP A 170 14.20 42.52 20.78
C ASP A 170 13.98 43.65 21.79
N ARG A 171 14.67 44.79 21.64
CA ARG A 171 14.47 45.96 22.51
C ARG A 171 13.07 46.57 22.33
N LEU A 172 12.56 46.60 21.11
CA LEU A 172 11.21 47.09 20.82
C LEU A 172 10.13 46.15 21.37
N LEU A 173 10.35 44.84 21.30
CA LEU A 173 9.46 43.83 21.87
C LEU A 173 9.37 43.94 23.40
N LEU A 174 10.51 44.08 24.08
CA LEU A 174 10.54 44.27 25.54
C LEU A 174 9.84 45.56 25.98
N GLN A 175 10.00 46.65 25.23
CA GLN A 175 9.28 47.90 25.51
C GLN A 175 7.76 47.73 25.33
N LYS A 176 7.33 47.02 24.28
CA LYS A 176 5.92 46.76 24.02
C LYS A 176 5.31 45.84 25.07
N ASP A 177 6.04 44.83 25.54
CA ASP A 177 5.59 43.94 26.61
C ASP A 177 5.45 44.67 27.96
N GLU A 178 6.36 45.59 28.29
CA GLU A 178 6.19 46.45 29.47
C GLU A 178 4.99 47.39 29.36
N GLU A 179 4.76 47.95 28.18
CA GLU A 179 3.61 48.82 27.90
C GLU A 179 2.28 48.06 28.06
N ILE A 180 2.21 46.85 27.49
CA ILE A 180 1.05 45.96 27.62
C ILE A 180 0.82 45.58 29.07
N ARG A 181 1.89 45.28 29.84
CA ARG A 181 1.75 44.93 31.26
C ARG A 181 1.21 46.10 32.09
N ARG A 182 1.72 47.32 31.87
CA ARG A 182 1.18 48.52 32.56
C ARG A 182 -0.27 48.78 32.20
N MET A 183 -0.65 48.60 30.93
CA MET A 183 -2.01 48.79 30.48
C MET A 183 -2.96 47.73 31.07
N GLN A 184 -2.53 46.47 31.18
CA GLN A 184 -3.28 45.41 31.86
C GLN A 184 -3.49 45.70 33.35
N ASP A 185 -2.46 46.18 34.06
CA ASP A 185 -2.57 46.58 35.46
C ASP A 185 -3.56 47.75 35.63
N MET A 186 -3.50 48.74 34.73
CA MET A 186 -4.41 49.88 34.75
C MET A 186 -5.86 49.48 34.47
N LEU A 187 -6.10 48.61 33.47
CA LEU A 187 -7.43 48.06 33.16
C LEU A 187 -7.98 47.24 34.33
N THR A 188 -7.12 46.47 35.00
CA THR A 188 -7.52 45.65 36.15
C THR A 188 -7.89 46.54 37.35
N GLN A 189 -7.13 47.61 37.61
CA GLN A 189 -7.51 48.60 38.63
C GLN A 189 -8.82 49.31 38.28
N MET A 190 -9.03 49.66 37.00
CA MET A 190 -10.25 50.34 36.57
C MET A 190 -11.47 49.42 36.68
N GLN A 191 -11.35 48.14 36.31
CA GLN A 191 -12.39 47.12 36.54
C GLN A 191 -12.65 46.88 38.02
N GLN A 192 -11.62 46.87 38.88
CA GLN A 192 -11.81 46.73 40.33
C GLN A 192 -12.54 47.94 40.92
N LYS A 193 -12.24 49.16 40.46
CA LYS A 193 -12.96 50.37 40.87
C LYS A 193 -14.42 50.36 40.41
N LEU A 194 -14.69 49.91 39.19
CA LEU A 194 -16.07 49.74 38.70
C LEU A 194 -16.82 48.68 39.52
N LYS A 195 -16.22 47.52 39.78
CA LYS A 195 -16.82 46.47 40.64
C LYS A 195 -17.00 46.90 42.10
N ALA A 196 -16.12 47.75 42.63
CA ALA A 196 -16.24 48.30 43.97
C ALA A 196 -17.31 49.40 44.06
N SER A 197 -17.50 50.17 42.99
CA SER A 197 -18.58 51.15 42.87
C SER A 197 -19.95 50.46 42.68
N ASP A 198 -20.04 49.39 41.88
CA ASP A 198 -21.26 48.58 41.75
C ASP A 198 -21.63 47.89 43.07
N LYS A 199 -20.66 47.30 43.79
CA LYS A 199 -20.92 46.71 45.12
C LYS A 199 -21.39 47.73 46.15
N LYS A 200 -20.93 48.99 46.07
CA LYS A 200 -21.44 50.07 46.93
C LYS A 200 -22.86 50.48 46.55
N HIS A 201 -23.21 50.42 45.26
CA HIS A 201 -24.55 50.76 44.79
C HIS A 201 -25.59 49.70 45.17
N ASP A 202 -25.24 48.40 45.16
CA ASP A 202 -26.13 47.32 45.59
C ASP A 202 -26.33 47.29 47.12
N SER A 203 -25.30 47.62 47.91
CA SER A 203 -25.43 47.68 49.38
C SER A 203 -26.28 48.84 49.92
N ILE A 204 -26.74 49.76 49.05
CA ILE A 204 -27.61 50.89 49.41
C ILE A 204 -29.09 50.60 49.05
N ILE A 205 -29.37 49.55 48.27
CA ILE A 205 -30.72 49.24 47.78
C ILE A 205 -31.43 48.15 48.59
N ASP A 206 -30.69 47.29 49.32
CA ASP A 206 -31.30 46.30 50.24
C ASP A 206 -31.40 46.86 51.68
N VAL A 207 -32.47 47.63 51.94
CA VAL A 207 -33.09 47.87 53.26
C VAL A 207 -34.57 47.58 53.16
#